data_AF-A0A2W6PFI2-F1
#
_entry.id   AF-A0A2W6PFI2-F1
#
_cell.length_a   1.000
_cell.length_b   1.000
_cell.length_c   1.000
_cell.angle_alpha   90.00
_cell.angle_beta   90.00
_cell.angle_gamma   90.00
#
_symmetry.space_group_name_H-M   'P 1'
#
loop_
_entity.id
_entity.type
_entity.pdbx_description
1 polymer ?
#
loop_
_entity_poly.entity_id
_entity_poly.type
_entity_poly.pdbx_seq_one_letter_code
_entity_poly.pdbx_strand_id
1 'polypeptide(L)' 'MSEPLDLNQLAQKIKQWGLELGFQQVGITDTDLSESEPKLQAWLDKQYHGEMDWMARHGML' A
#
# COMPACT_ATOMS: atom_id res chain seq x y z
N MET A 1 -26.54 -11.30 20.08
CA MET A 1 -26.38 -11.45 18.61
C MET A 1 -25.42 -10.36 18.18
N SER A 2 -24.24 -10.72 17.67
CA SER A 2 -23.29 -9.75 17.13
C SER A 2 -23.83 -9.26 15.78
N GLU A 3 -24.01 -7.95 15.62
CA GLU A 3 -24.32 -7.37 14.32
C GLU A 3 -23.16 -7.66 13.35
N PRO A 4 -23.45 -8.01 12.08
CA PRO A 4 -22.41 -8.19 11.07
C PRO A 4 -21.68 -6.87 10.85
N LEU A 5 -20.35 -6.91 10.95
CA LEU A 5 -19.50 -5.74 10.78
C LEU A 5 -19.54 -5.28 9.32
N ASP A 6 -20.08 -4.09 9.06
CA ASP A 6 -20.02 -3.48 7.73
C ASP A 6 -18.62 -2.87 7.49
N LEU A 7 -17.79 -3.63 6.78
CA LEU A 7 -16.42 -3.24 6.44
C LEU A 7 -16.39 -2.01 5.51
N ASN A 8 -17.41 -1.78 4.68
CA ASN A 8 -17.46 -0.58 3.83
C ASN A 8 -17.69 0.66 4.69
N GLN A 9 -18.61 0.57 5.65
CA GLN A 9 -18.85 1.67 6.59
C GLN A 9 -17.60 1.96 7.43
N LEU A 10 -16.88 0.92 7.88
CA LEU A 10 -15.63 1.07 8.61
C LEU A 10 -14.55 1.76 7.74
N ALA A 11 -14.39 1.35 6.48
CA ALA A 11 -13.43 1.96 5.56
C ALA A 11 -13.71 3.46 5.34
N GLN A 12 -14.99 3.86 5.25
CA GLN A 12 -15.37 5.27 5.14
C GLN A 12 -15.00 6.06 6.40
N LYS A 13 -15.27 5.50 7.60
CA LYS A 13 -14.88 6.13 8.88
C LYS A 13 -13.37 6.33 8.99
N ILE A 14 -12.58 5.33 8.61
CA ILE A 14 -11.11 5.41 8.62
C ILE A 14 -10.61 6.55 7.72
N LYS A 15 -11.16 6.67 6.51
CA LYS A 15 -10.79 7.75 5.59
C LYS A 15 -11.19 9.13 6.14
N GLN A 16 -12.37 9.23 6.73
CA GLN A 16 -12.85 10.46 7.36
C GLN A 16 -11.93 10.89 8.51
N TRP A 17 -11.57 9.98 9.40
CA TRP A 17 -10.62 10.27 10.49
C TRP A 17 -9.26 10.70 9.96
N GLY A 18 -8.78 10.10 8.86
CA GLY A 18 -7.56 10.53 8.20
C GLY A 18 -7.59 12.01 7.79
N LEU A 19 -8.69 12.44 7.17
CA LEU A 19 -8.88 13.84 6.78
C LEU A 19 -8.92 14.77 8.00
N GLU A 20 -9.63 14.37 9.06
CA GLU A 20 -9.72 15.14 10.31
C GLU A 20 -8.38 15.29 11.03
N LEU A 21 -7.50 14.30 10.89
CA LEU A 21 -6.13 14.32 11.41
C LEU A 21 -5.16 15.11 10.51
N GLY A 22 -5.61 15.63 9.37
CA GLY A 22 -4.80 16.42 8.45
C GLY A 22 -4.03 15.60 7.41
N PHE A 23 -4.32 14.31 7.26
CA PHE A 23 -3.76 13.53 6.15
C PHE A 23 -4.43 13.93 4.84
N GLN A 24 -3.62 14.12 3.80
CA GLN A 24 -4.13 14.43 2.46
C GLN A 24 -4.85 13.24 1.82
N GLN A 25 -4.42 12.00 2.14
CA GLN A 25 -5.04 10.78 1.61
C GLN A 25 -4.81 9.60 2.56
N VAL A 26 -5.78 8.68 2.60
CA VAL A 26 -5.69 7.38 3.30
C VAL A 26 -6.07 6.25 2.34
N GLY A 27 -5.20 5.25 2.24
CA GLY A 27 -5.42 4.01 1.50
C GLY A 27 -5.55 2.82 2.44
N ILE A 28 -6.35 1.83 2.05
CA ILE A 28 -6.47 0.53 2.72
C ILE A 28 -6.10 -0.51 1.66
N THR A 29 -5.15 -1.37 1.97
CA THR A 29 -4.69 -2.46 1.10
C THR A 29 -4.60 -3.74 1.91
N ASP A 30 -4.73 -4.87 1.23
CA ASP A 30 -4.40 -6.16 1.82
C ASP A 30 -2.89 -6.26 2.07
N THR A 31 -2.50 -7.19 2.96
CA THR A 31 -1.11 -7.58 3.21
C THR A 31 -0.51 -8.43 2.11
N ASP A 32 -1.30 -8.84 1.12
CA ASP A 32 -0.82 -9.59 -0.02
C ASP A 32 0.02 -8.72 -0.96
N LEU A 33 1.33 -8.92 -0.90
CA LEU A 33 2.33 -8.21 -1.72
C LEU A 33 2.66 -8.98 -3.01
N SER A 34 2.10 -10.17 -3.22
CA SER A 34 2.44 -11.05 -4.36
C SER A 34 2.17 -10.42 -5.73
N GLU A 35 1.19 -9.52 -5.83
CA GLU A 35 0.90 -8.78 -7.08
C GLU A 35 1.83 -7.58 -7.31
N SER A 36 2.50 -7.11 -6.26
CA SER A 36 3.38 -5.93 -6.31
C SER A 36 4.83 -6.31 -6.60
N GLU A 37 5.28 -7.49 -6.18
CA GLU A 37 6.63 -8.01 -6.44
C GLU A 37 6.98 -8.07 -7.95
N PRO A 38 6.12 -8.57 -8.86
CA PRO A 38 6.45 -8.64 -10.29
C PRO A 38 6.55 -7.25 -10.93
N LYS A 39 5.74 -6.30 -10.45
CA LYS A 39 5.77 -4.91 -10.94
C LYS A 39 7.02 -4.19 -10.48
N LEU A 40 7.46 -4.42 -9.24
CA LEU A 40 8.71 -3.91 -8.71
C LEU A 40 9.90 -4.49 -9.49
N GLN A 41 9.91 -5.80 -9.72
CA GLN A 41 10.97 -6.45 -10.52
C GLN A 41 11.02 -5.89 -11.95
N ALA A 42 9.88 -5.78 -12.63
CA ALA A 42 9.83 -5.21 -13.98
C ALA A 42 10.25 -3.72 -14.03
N TRP A 43 10.07 -2.97 -12.94
CA TRP A 43 10.53 -1.59 -12.82
C TRP A 43 12.04 -1.51 -12.54
N LEU A 44 12.57 -2.41 -11.71
CA LEU A 44 14.00 -2.58 -11.49
C LEU A 44 14.72 -3.01 -12.77
N ASP A 45 14.20 -4.00 -13.50
CA ASP A 45 14.76 -4.50 -14.77
C ASP A 45 14.86 -3.40 -15.83
N LYS A 46 13.97 -2.40 -15.79
CA LYS A 46 14.00 -1.25 -16.69
C LYS A 46 15.03 -0.18 -16.32
N GLN A 47 15.85 -0.40 -15.29
CA GLN A 47 16.86 0.54 -14.80
C GLN A 47 16.27 1.91 -14.41
N TYR A 48 14.97 1.99 -14.14
CA TYR A 48 14.30 3.24 -13.70
C TYR A 48 14.61 3.60 -12.24
N HIS A 49 15.42 2.80 -11.56
CA HIS A 49 15.91 3.07 -10.22
C HIS A 49 17.09 4.06 -10.18
N GLY A 50 17.61 4.51 -11.33
CA GLY A 50 18.71 5.48 -11.37
C GLY A 50 19.92 5.00 -10.56
N GLU A 51 20.40 5.80 -9.60
CA GLU A 51 21.49 5.43 -8.67
C GLU A 51 21.00 4.76 -7.37
N MET A 52 19.75 4.29 -7.29
CA MET A 52 19.22 3.60 -6.10
C MET A 52 19.66 2.13 -6.05
N ASP A 53 20.97 1.90 -6.16
CA ASP A 53 21.65 0.60 -6.03
C ASP A 53 21.28 -0.12 -4.70
N TRP A 54 20.92 0.64 -3.67
CA TRP A 54 20.46 0.12 -2.39
C TRP A 54 19.11 -0.60 -2.48
N MET A 55 18.14 -0.07 -3.25
CA MET A 55 16.83 -0.72 -3.48
C MET A 55 16.96 -1.97 -4.34
N ALA A 56 17.90 -1.99 -5.28
CA ALA A 56 18.17 -3.18 -6.10
C ALA A 56 18.73 -4.35 -5.25
N ARG A 57 19.45 -4.06 -4.15
CA ARG A 57 20.09 -5.08 -3.30
C ARG A 57 19.25 -5.53 -2.11
N HIS A 58 18.33 -4.69 -1.61
CA HIS A 58 17.54 -4.95 -0.40
C HIS A 58 16.02 -4.81 -0.61
N GLY A 59 15.55 -4.56 -1.84
CA GLY A 59 14.13 -4.37 -2.16
C GLY A 59 13.33 -5.66 -2.30
N MET A 60 13.97 -6.82 -2.17
CA MET A 60 13.33 -8.13 -2.09
C MET A 60 13.58 -8.73 -0.72
N LEU A 61 12.49 -9.09 -0.03
CA LEU A 61 12.51 -9.94 1.16
C LEU A 61 12.50 -11.42 0.75
#